data_AF-A0AAE9D6R4-F1
#
_entry.id   AF-A0AAE9D6R4-F1
#
_cell.length_a   1.000
_cell.length_b   1.000
_cell.length_c   1.000
_cell.angle_alpha   90.00
_cell.angle_beta   90.00
_cell.angle_gamma   90.00
#
_symmetry.space_group_name_H-M   'P 1'
#
loop_
_entity.id
_entity.type
_entity.pdbx_description
1 polymer ?
#
loop_
_entity_poly.entity_id
_entity_poly.type
_entity_poly.pdbx_seq_one_letter_code
_entity_poly.pdbx_strand_id
1 'polypeptide(L)'
;MVSTALPSKFQYFYYLVIGLLSSTLFYTLPSTEAFNSVLARIWQFLIGMVVYLLSNQKTEIKYQALNNEEEGECKKLLEDEESQEVDCCPNEKFSKFLKLSQRFSYMILLVVTMVNTFPLTLPPALVRPFITISTGLLMLISEDSLILSNRFLTYIGDISYSLYLIHWPIYAYWKLTYDGDKYLLLCALVSSVVLAVVTFEFFEKWYLKLSSTSIGILVVVMFFLNAVIINKDEISDNLETIRSNGSNLDNVTDDMTLDDAARLNHRWSIYDRKFLRVPSCVYETKSHLGWCRHAGLSPSGKYRIAIIGNSWAANHARMFYQECGHKAKSIMQGAAYGCEPLYPSGNTELCKGNFTHFEERIRKENPDYAFIFTRFMSIGDPFPKGVTSFDKDPIYQTMKKQMLNFIANIKFKLYILDAIPRINRKVIEEIVPLIRNHTDFETIDNLYIKPANFEMARRRNAELIKDCNGKCVLVDYEPEFFNNSTQTFRYFDDRGFSYWTDPLHLSPHGIEKIRHVWTDICTDL
;
A
#
# COMPACT_ATOMS: atom_id res chain seq x y z
N MET A 1 2.93 -15.65 -33.51
CA MET A 1 2.80 -15.04 -34.84
C MET A 1 4.02 -15.28 -35.74
N VAL A 2 5.26 -15.21 -35.24
CA VAL A 2 6.46 -15.51 -36.08
C VAL A 2 6.61 -17.00 -36.40
N SER A 3 6.37 -17.89 -35.42
CA SER A 3 6.56 -19.34 -35.61
C SER A 3 5.59 -19.96 -36.61
N THR A 4 4.34 -19.51 -36.66
CA THR A 4 3.30 -20.03 -37.59
C THR A 4 3.56 -19.66 -39.04
N ALA A 5 4.44 -18.68 -39.32
CA ALA A 5 4.87 -18.31 -40.66
C ALA A 5 6.10 -19.13 -41.14
N LEU A 6 6.71 -19.94 -40.25
CA LEU A 6 7.86 -20.78 -40.56
C LEU A 6 7.41 -22.19 -40.96
N PRO A 7 8.10 -22.86 -41.92
CA PRO A 7 7.86 -24.26 -42.22
C PRO A 7 8.04 -25.14 -40.98
N SER A 8 7.28 -26.23 -40.84
CA SER A 8 7.21 -27.09 -39.64
C SER A 8 8.59 -27.49 -39.07
N LYS A 9 9.57 -27.81 -39.93
CA LYS A 9 10.95 -28.12 -39.52
C LYS A 9 11.69 -26.97 -38.82
N PHE A 10 11.42 -25.72 -39.21
CA PHE A 10 12.02 -24.52 -38.63
C PHE A 10 11.29 -24.05 -37.36
N GLN A 11 10.05 -24.50 -37.12
CA GLN A 11 9.30 -24.20 -35.91
C GLN A 11 9.95 -24.83 -34.67
N TYR A 12 10.36 -26.11 -34.76
CA TYR A 12 11.08 -26.79 -33.67
C TYR A 12 12.40 -26.10 -33.34
N PHE A 13 13.15 -25.69 -34.37
CA PHE A 13 14.40 -24.95 -34.18
C PHE A 13 14.17 -23.59 -33.50
N TYR A 14 13.13 -22.86 -33.91
CA TYR A 14 12.76 -21.58 -33.29
C TYR A 14 12.43 -21.73 -31.80
N TYR A 15 11.58 -22.71 -31.44
CA TYR A 15 11.23 -22.96 -30.03
C TYR A 15 12.43 -23.47 -29.22
N LEU A 16 13.31 -24.28 -29.82
CA LEU A 16 14.54 -24.74 -29.17
C LEU A 16 15.47 -23.55 -28.86
N VAL A 17 15.68 -22.64 -29.80
CA VAL A 17 16.53 -21.46 -29.60
C VAL A 17 15.98 -20.56 -28.49
N ILE A 18 14.67 -20.29 -28.47
CA ILE A 18 14.06 -19.48 -27.41
C ILE A 18 14.12 -20.20 -26.06
N GLY A 19 13.90 -21.51 -26.04
CA GLY A 19 14.01 -22.32 -24.83
C GLY A 19 15.43 -22.32 -24.25
N LEU A 20 16.44 -22.42 -25.10
CA LEU A 20 17.84 -22.33 -24.69
C LEU A 20 18.18 -20.94 -24.16
N LEU A 21 17.79 -19.87 -24.86
CA LEU A 21 18.02 -18.49 -24.39
C LEU A 21 17.34 -18.23 -23.04
N SER A 22 16.09 -18.67 -22.88
CA SER A 22 15.33 -18.55 -21.64
C SER A 22 15.97 -19.35 -20.50
N SER A 23 16.44 -20.56 -20.78
CA SER A 23 17.14 -21.42 -19.81
C SER A 23 18.51 -20.82 -19.41
N THR A 24 19.28 -20.32 -20.37
CA THR A 24 20.54 -19.62 -20.09
C THR A 24 20.27 -18.41 -19.19
N LEU A 25 19.28 -17.59 -19.52
CA LEU A 25 18.88 -16.43 -18.71
C LEU A 25 18.50 -16.83 -17.27
N PHE A 26 17.77 -17.94 -17.12
CA PHE A 26 17.38 -18.49 -15.82
C PHE A 26 18.57 -18.86 -14.93
N TYR A 27 19.60 -19.48 -15.50
CA TYR A 27 20.78 -19.91 -14.74
C TYR A 27 21.82 -18.81 -14.53
N THR A 28 21.78 -17.74 -15.33
CA THR A 28 22.67 -16.58 -15.18
C THR A 28 22.18 -15.55 -14.16
N LEU A 29 20.86 -15.43 -13.97
CA LEU A 29 20.27 -14.43 -13.07
C LEU A 29 20.29 -14.91 -11.60
N PRO A 30 20.33 -13.98 -10.63
CA PRO A 30 20.07 -14.29 -9.22
C PRO A 30 18.74 -15.02 -9.06
N SER A 31 18.67 -15.97 -8.13
CA SER A 31 17.52 -16.89 -7.98
C SER A 31 16.17 -16.17 -7.84
N THR A 32 16.12 -15.03 -7.15
CA THR A 32 14.91 -14.21 -6.99
C THR A 32 14.50 -13.52 -8.29
N GLU A 33 15.46 -12.98 -9.03
CA GLU A 33 15.20 -12.31 -10.31
C GLU A 33 14.79 -13.31 -11.39
N ALA A 34 15.48 -14.45 -11.46
CA ALA A 34 15.14 -15.55 -12.37
C ALA A 34 13.74 -16.13 -12.08
N PHE A 35 13.33 -16.17 -10.81
CA PHE A 35 12.00 -16.66 -10.42
C PHE A 35 10.87 -15.70 -10.82
N ASN A 36 11.10 -14.38 -10.68
CA ASN A 36 10.12 -13.34 -10.98
C ASN A 36 10.11 -12.90 -12.46
N SER A 37 11.13 -13.29 -13.24
CA SER A 37 11.21 -12.98 -14.67
C SER A 37 10.46 -14.02 -15.51
N VAL A 38 9.38 -13.59 -16.17
CA VAL A 38 8.66 -14.43 -17.14
C VAL A 38 9.61 -14.91 -18.24
N LEU A 39 10.49 -14.03 -18.74
CA LEU A 39 11.44 -14.33 -19.81
C LEU A 39 12.42 -15.45 -19.42
N ALA A 40 12.85 -15.50 -18.16
CA ALA A 40 13.70 -16.56 -17.63
C ALA A 40 12.96 -17.89 -17.43
N ARG A 41 11.62 -17.91 -17.47
CA ARG A 41 10.81 -19.12 -17.21
C ARG A 41 10.10 -19.67 -18.43
N ILE A 42 10.13 -18.97 -19.55
CA ILE A 42 9.49 -19.38 -20.82
C ILE A 42 9.91 -20.80 -21.25
N TRP A 43 11.16 -21.21 -21.02
CA TRP A 43 11.63 -22.55 -21.37
C TRP A 43 10.75 -23.68 -20.78
N GLN A 44 10.14 -23.46 -19.62
CA GLN A 44 9.25 -24.44 -18.97
C GLN A 44 7.97 -24.67 -19.78
N PHE A 45 7.43 -23.60 -20.37
CA PHE A 45 6.20 -23.63 -21.18
C PHE A 45 6.47 -24.15 -22.60
N LEU A 46 7.66 -23.87 -23.14
CA LEU A 46 8.04 -24.31 -24.48
C LEU A 46 8.13 -25.83 -24.62
N ILE A 47 8.47 -26.55 -23.54
CA ILE A 47 8.45 -28.01 -23.52
C ILE A 47 7.03 -28.54 -23.80
N GLY A 48 6.00 -27.94 -23.21
CA GLY A 48 4.60 -28.29 -23.49
C GLY A 48 4.21 -28.04 -24.95
N MET A 49 4.70 -26.94 -25.55
CA MET A 49 4.45 -26.63 -26.96
C MET A 49 5.11 -27.64 -27.90
N VAL A 50 6.35 -28.05 -27.60
CA VAL A 50 7.05 -29.08 -28.38
C VAL A 50 6.33 -30.42 -28.28
N VAL A 51 5.88 -30.79 -27.08
CA VAL A 51 5.09 -32.01 -26.83
C VAL A 51 3.79 -32.00 -27.65
N TYR A 52 3.05 -30.89 -27.66
CA TYR A 52 1.84 -30.74 -28.45
C TYR A 52 2.07 -30.95 -29.95
N LEU A 53 3.14 -30.34 -30.50
CA LEU A 53 3.49 -30.51 -31.92
C LEU A 53 3.88 -31.95 -32.26
N LEU A 54 4.59 -32.64 -31.37
CA LEU A 54 4.97 -34.04 -31.54
C LEU A 54 3.77 -35.00 -31.44
N SER A 55 2.83 -34.73 -30.53
CA SER A 55 1.59 -35.50 -30.39
C SER A 55 0.71 -35.36 -31.64
N ASN A 56 0.51 -34.15 -32.17
CA ASN A 56 -0.24 -33.96 -33.43
C ASN A 56 0.37 -34.73 -34.60
N GLN A 57 1.70 -34.70 -34.75
CA GLN A 57 2.40 -35.43 -35.81
C GLN A 57 2.26 -36.96 -35.65
N LYS A 58 2.33 -37.45 -34.41
CA LYS A 58 2.13 -38.89 -34.09
C LYS A 58 0.71 -39.33 -34.41
N THR A 59 -0.29 -38.48 -34.14
CA THR A 59 -1.69 -38.73 -34.48
C THR A 59 -1.90 -38.79 -35.99
N GLU A 60 -1.34 -37.85 -36.77
CA GLU A 60 -1.38 -37.91 -38.25
C GLU A 60 -0.74 -39.19 -38.81
N ILE A 61 0.42 -39.61 -38.26
CA ILE A 61 1.10 -40.85 -38.67
C ILE A 61 0.27 -42.09 -38.28
N LYS A 62 -0.37 -42.10 -37.10
CA LYS A 62 -1.25 -43.20 -36.65
C LYS A 62 -2.46 -43.35 -37.57
N TYR A 63 -3.08 -42.26 -37.99
CA TYR A 63 -4.18 -42.27 -38.97
C TYR A 63 -3.73 -42.70 -40.37
N GLN A 64 -2.56 -42.26 -40.84
CA GLN A 64 -2.01 -42.72 -42.12
C GLN A 64 -1.64 -44.21 -42.11
N ALA A 65 -1.09 -44.74 -41.01
CA ALA A 65 -0.76 -46.15 -40.88
C ALA A 65 -2.03 -47.03 -40.86
N LEU A 66 -3.07 -46.61 -40.13
CA LEU A 66 -4.38 -47.27 -40.12
C LEU A 66 -5.03 -47.29 -41.53
N ASN A 67 -5.02 -46.16 -42.23
CA ASN A 67 -5.60 -46.08 -43.59
C ASN A 67 -4.82 -46.92 -44.62
N ASN A 68 -3.49 -46.97 -44.52
CA ASN A 68 -2.65 -47.78 -45.42
C ASN A 68 -2.77 -49.29 -45.14
N GLU A 69 -3.01 -49.69 -43.88
CA GLU A 69 -3.29 -51.09 -43.51
C GLU A 69 -4.69 -51.52 -43.98
N GLU A 70 -5.71 -50.68 -43.85
CA GLU A 70 -7.06 -50.92 -44.40
C GLU A 70 -7.04 -51.04 -45.94
N GLU A 71 -6.28 -50.21 -46.66
CA GLU A 71 -6.09 -50.34 -48.11
C GLU A 71 -5.29 -51.59 -48.52
N GLY A 72 -4.33 -52.02 -47.69
CA GLY A 72 -3.51 -53.21 -47.94
C GLY A 72 -4.26 -54.53 -47.71
N GLU A 73 -5.16 -54.58 -46.73
CA GLU A 73 -6.05 -55.73 -46.49
C GLU A 73 -7.20 -55.79 -47.50
N CYS A 74 -7.79 -54.65 -47.88
CA CYS A 74 -8.85 -54.59 -48.88
C CYS A 74 -8.39 -55.06 -50.28
N LYS A 75 -7.10 -54.87 -50.61
CA LYS A 75 -6.49 -55.37 -51.86
C LYS A 75 -6.22 -56.88 -51.86
N LYS A 76 -6.02 -57.48 -50.69
CA LYS A 76 -5.86 -58.94 -50.54
C LYS A 76 -7.19 -59.69 -50.47
N LEU A 77 -8.27 -59.02 -50.05
CA LEU A 77 -9.61 -59.59 -49.96
C LEU A 77 -10.35 -59.70 -51.31
N LEU A 78 -9.79 -59.15 -52.39
CA LEU A 78 -10.36 -59.27 -53.75
C LEU A 78 -9.82 -60.49 -54.53
N GLU A 79 -8.88 -61.26 -53.98
CA GLU A 79 -8.28 -62.41 -54.68
C GLU A 79 -8.77 -63.79 -54.22
N ASP A 80 -9.50 -63.94 -53.11
CA ASP A 80 -10.00 -65.26 -52.69
C ASP A 80 -11.40 -65.17 -52.04
N GLU A 81 -12.43 -65.62 -52.76
CA GLU A 81 -13.73 -65.99 -52.20
C GLU A 81 -13.64 -67.39 -51.55
N GLU A 82 -13.81 -67.48 -50.23
CA GLU A 82 -14.78 -68.38 -49.58
C GLU A 82 -14.71 -68.23 -48.04
N SER A 83 -15.87 -67.87 -47.48
CA SER A 83 -16.31 -67.94 -46.08
C SER A 83 -15.33 -68.40 -44.98
N GLN A 84 -14.96 -67.47 -44.08
CA GLN A 84 -14.81 -67.72 -42.64
C GLN A 84 -14.88 -66.38 -41.88
N GLU A 85 -15.67 -66.32 -40.80
CA GLU A 85 -15.68 -65.21 -39.86
C GLU A 85 -14.27 -64.98 -39.30
N VAL A 86 -13.62 -63.89 -39.69
CA VAL A 86 -12.35 -63.47 -39.12
C VAL A 86 -12.62 -62.47 -38.00
N ASP A 87 -12.50 -62.95 -36.78
CA ASP A 87 -12.43 -62.16 -35.56
C ASP A 87 -11.16 -61.27 -35.63
N CYS A 88 -11.31 -59.97 -35.88
CA CYS A 88 -10.20 -59.03 -36.01
C CYS A 88 -9.50 -58.81 -34.66
N CYS A 89 -8.58 -59.70 -34.30
CA CYS A 89 -7.66 -59.49 -33.19
C CYS A 89 -6.60 -58.42 -33.56
N PRO A 90 -6.40 -57.37 -32.74
CA PRO A 90 -5.34 -56.39 -32.99
C PRO A 90 -3.96 -57.05 -32.89
N ASN A 91 -3.13 -56.81 -33.90
CA ASN A 91 -1.76 -57.30 -34.05
C ASN A 91 -0.98 -57.37 -32.71
N GLU A 92 -0.50 -58.56 -32.35
CA GLU A 92 0.12 -58.89 -31.04
C GLU A 92 1.32 -57.97 -30.71
N LYS A 93 2.01 -57.44 -31.73
CA LYS A 93 3.10 -56.46 -31.59
C LYS A 93 2.61 -55.08 -31.14
N PHE A 94 1.49 -54.63 -31.67
CA PHE A 94 0.90 -53.32 -31.37
C PHE A 94 0.30 -53.30 -29.96
N SER A 95 -0.37 -54.38 -29.56
CA SER A 95 -0.90 -54.52 -28.19
C SER A 95 0.21 -54.64 -27.14
N LYS A 96 1.33 -55.32 -27.46
CA LYS A 96 2.54 -55.34 -26.59
C LYS A 96 3.20 -53.97 -26.47
N PHE A 97 3.29 -53.21 -27.57
CA PHE A 97 3.84 -51.84 -27.56
C PHE A 97 2.99 -50.88 -26.72
N LEU A 98 1.66 -50.92 -26.87
CA LEU A 98 0.71 -50.13 -26.06
C LEU A 98 0.82 -50.47 -24.57
N LYS A 99 0.82 -51.77 -24.21
CA LYS A 99 0.97 -52.22 -22.81
C LYS A 99 2.31 -51.81 -22.19
N LEU A 100 3.39 -51.80 -22.98
CA LEU A 100 4.72 -51.37 -22.53
C LEU A 100 4.77 -49.85 -22.30
N SER A 101 4.21 -49.07 -23.24
CA SER A 101 4.07 -47.62 -23.15
C SER A 101 3.29 -47.21 -21.89
N GLN A 102 2.19 -47.91 -21.61
CA GLN A 102 1.33 -47.63 -20.46
C GLN A 102 2.05 -47.90 -19.12
N ARG A 103 2.79 -49.02 -19.00
CA ARG A 103 3.62 -49.35 -17.82
C ARG A 103 4.69 -48.28 -17.56
N PHE A 104 5.31 -47.76 -18.61
CA PHE A 104 6.32 -46.72 -18.50
C PHE A 104 5.71 -45.39 -17.99
N SER A 105 4.50 -45.03 -18.42
CA SER A 105 3.81 -43.83 -17.92
C SER A 105 3.53 -43.90 -16.41
N TYR A 106 3.09 -45.07 -15.90
CA TYR A 106 2.84 -45.26 -14.46
C TYR A 106 4.13 -45.24 -13.64
N MET A 107 5.23 -45.75 -14.19
CA MET A 107 6.55 -45.65 -13.55
C MET A 107 7.02 -44.19 -13.45
N ILE A 108 6.88 -43.40 -14.51
CA ILE A 108 7.18 -41.96 -14.47
C ILE A 108 6.31 -41.26 -13.43
N LEU A 109 4.99 -41.51 -13.43
CA LEU A 109 4.06 -40.91 -12.47
C LEU A 109 4.39 -41.27 -11.03
N LEU A 110 4.78 -42.52 -10.77
CA LEU A 110 5.21 -42.98 -9.44
C LEU A 110 6.47 -42.24 -8.99
N VAL A 111 7.48 -42.14 -9.86
CA VAL A 111 8.74 -41.44 -9.56
C VAL A 111 8.49 -39.96 -9.30
N VAL A 112 7.69 -39.30 -10.14
CA VAL A 112 7.33 -37.88 -9.96
C VAL A 112 6.59 -37.68 -8.64
N THR A 113 5.60 -38.53 -8.32
CA THR A 113 4.86 -38.45 -7.06
C THR A 113 5.79 -38.66 -5.86
N MET A 114 6.65 -39.68 -5.90
CA MET A 114 7.62 -39.94 -4.81
C MET A 114 8.52 -38.73 -4.57
N VAL A 115 9.11 -38.15 -5.63
CA VAL A 115 9.98 -36.97 -5.52
C VAL A 115 9.25 -35.78 -4.90
N ASN A 116 7.98 -35.56 -5.22
CA ASN A 116 7.19 -34.45 -4.66
C ASN A 116 6.73 -34.69 -3.21
N THR A 117 6.48 -35.94 -2.82
CA THR A 117 6.07 -36.29 -1.46
C THR A 117 7.23 -36.49 -0.49
N PHE A 118 8.46 -36.58 -1.01
CA PHE A 118 9.64 -36.83 -0.19
C PHE A 118 10.04 -35.56 0.58
N PRO A 119 10.26 -35.62 1.90
CA PRO A 119 10.45 -34.44 2.75
C PRO A 119 11.84 -33.78 2.61
N LEU A 120 12.63 -34.13 1.60
CA LEU A 120 13.97 -33.58 1.38
C LEU A 120 13.93 -32.43 0.36
N THR A 121 14.49 -31.29 0.75
CA THR A 121 14.62 -30.13 -0.13
C THR A 121 15.74 -30.34 -1.15
N LEU A 122 15.36 -30.80 -2.33
CA LEU A 122 16.28 -30.97 -3.45
C LEU A 122 16.61 -29.61 -4.13
N PRO A 123 17.79 -29.46 -4.74
CA PRO A 123 18.18 -28.22 -5.42
C PRO A 123 17.19 -27.83 -6.54
N PRO A 124 16.58 -26.62 -6.51
CA PRO A 124 15.61 -26.18 -7.52
C PRO A 124 16.15 -26.21 -8.94
N ALA A 125 17.46 -26.01 -9.10
CA ALA A 125 18.17 -26.05 -10.38
C ALA A 125 18.08 -27.41 -11.08
N LEU A 126 17.95 -28.51 -10.32
CA LEU A 126 17.85 -29.88 -10.84
C LEU A 126 16.40 -30.36 -10.89
N VAL A 127 15.61 -30.04 -9.85
CA VAL A 127 14.21 -30.48 -9.75
C VAL A 127 13.35 -29.86 -10.84
N ARG A 128 13.55 -28.58 -11.16
CA ARG A 128 12.71 -27.89 -12.16
C ARG A 128 12.84 -28.53 -13.56
N PRO A 129 14.04 -28.72 -14.15
CA PRO A 129 14.16 -29.43 -15.42
C PRO A 129 13.66 -30.87 -15.34
N PHE A 130 13.99 -31.60 -14.26
CA PHE A 130 13.58 -32.99 -14.08
C PHE A 130 12.05 -33.14 -14.13
N ILE A 131 11.32 -32.34 -13.35
CA ILE A 131 9.86 -32.38 -13.32
C ILE A 131 9.29 -31.92 -14.66
N THR A 132 9.77 -30.80 -15.24
CA THR A 132 9.22 -30.30 -16.51
C THR A 132 9.41 -31.29 -17.67
N ILE A 133 10.59 -31.92 -17.79
CA ILE A 133 10.86 -32.93 -18.82
C ILE A 133 10.05 -34.20 -18.56
N SER A 134 10.00 -34.67 -17.30
CA SER A 134 9.24 -35.87 -16.92
C SER A 134 7.75 -35.71 -17.18
N THR A 135 7.18 -34.53 -16.88
CA THR A 135 5.78 -34.20 -17.19
C THR A 135 5.55 -34.14 -18.71
N GLY A 136 6.47 -33.54 -19.47
CA GLY A 136 6.36 -33.52 -20.94
C GLY A 136 6.42 -34.93 -21.56
N LEU A 137 7.31 -35.79 -21.07
CA LEU A 137 7.38 -37.20 -21.47
C LEU A 137 6.12 -37.97 -21.06
N LEU A 138 5.60 -37.72 -19.87
CA LEU A 138 4.36 -38.32 -19.40
C LEU A 138 3.21 -37.99 -20.36
N MET A 139 3.04 -36.72 -20.72
CA MET A 139 2.01 -36.26 -21.66
C MET A 139 2.09 -36.93 -23.05
N LEU A 140 3.29 -37.22 -23.56
CA LEU A 140 3.49 -37.90 -24.85
C LEU A 140 3.12 -39.39 -24.84
N ILE A 141 3.19 -40.02 -23.68
CA ILE A 141 3.10 -41.48 -23.49
C ILE A 141 1.74 -41.87 -22.90
N SER A 142 1.07 -40.97 -22.18
CA SER A 142 -0.19 -41.22 -21.46
C SER A 142 -1.46 -41.14 -22.30
N GLU A 143 -1.36 -40.81 -23.60
CA GLU A 143 -2.48 -40.53 -24.51
C GLU A 143 -3.55 -41.65 -24.53
N ASP A 144 -3.11 -42.92 -24.47
CA ASP A 144 -3.99 -44.11 -24.50
C ASP A 144 -4.29 -44.71 -23.09
N SER A 145 -4.06 -43.97 -21.99
CA SER A 145 -4.19 -44.52 -20.63
C SER A 145 -5.58 -44.33 -20.01
N LEU A 146 -6.22 -45.43 -19.58
CA LEU A 146 -7.57 -45.43 -18.99
C LEU A 146 -7.70 -44.59 -17.70
N ILE A 147 -6.63 -44.48 -16.90
CA ILE A 147 -6.65 -43.78 -15.61
C ILE A 147 -6.39 -42.28 -15.77
N LEU A 148 -5.37 -41.87 -16.54
CA LEU A 148 -5.02 -40.45 -16.68
C LEU A 148 -5.94 -39.74 -17.69
N SER A 149 -6.55 -40.46 -18.63
CA SER A 149 -7.51 -39.89 -19.60
C SER A 149 -8.96 -39.89 -19.08
N ASN A 150 -9.18 -40.03 -17.77
CA ASN A 150 -10.52 -39.90 -17.18
C ASN A 150 -10.99 -38.44 -17.24
N ARG A 151 -12.21 -38.23 -17.78
CA ARG A 151 -12.87 -36.92 -17.91
C ARG A 151 -12.79 -36.06 -16.65
N PHE A 152 -12.92 -36.64 -15.47
CA PHE A 152 -12.85 -35.91 -14.21
C PHE A 152 -11.44 -35.37 -13.91
N LEU A 153 -10.41 -36.20 -14.10
CA LEU A 153 -9.01 -35.81 -13.91
C LEU A 153 -8.56 -34.81 -14.97
N THR A 154 -9.02 -34.99 -16.22
CA THR A 154 -8.80 -34.02 -17.30
C THR A 154 -9.40 -32.67 -16.93
N TYR A 155 -10.65 -32.63 -16.43
CA TYR A 155 -11.28 -31.37 -16.02
C TYR A 155 -10.56 -30.68 -14.85
N ILE A 156 -10.08 -31.44 -13.85
CA ILE A 156 -9.23 -30.89 -12.79
C ILE A 156 -7.93 -30.31 -13.37
N GLY A 157 -7.34 -30.99 -14.35
CA GLY A 157 -6.19 -30.51 -15.10
C GLY A 157 -6.48 -29.20 -15.82
N ASP A 158 -7.63 -29.09 -16.48
CA ASP A 158 -8.03 -27.92 -17.23
C ASP A 158 -8.22 -26.68 -16.33
N ILE A 159 -8.83 -26.84 -15.15
CA ILE A 159 -9.00 -25.73 -14.19
C ILE A 159 -7.73 -25.39 -13.41
N SER A 160 -6.67 -26.22 -13.50
CA SER A 160 -5.52 -26.15 -12.60
C SER A 160 -4.74 -24.83 -12.70
N TYR A 161 -4.69 -24.22 -13.89
CA TYR A 161 -4.03 -22.93 -14.10
C TYR A 161 -4.77 -21.80 -13.38
N SER A 162 -6.09 -21.70 -13.57
CA SER A 162 -6.94 -20.76 -12.87
C SER A 162 -6.88 -20.96 -11.35
N LEU A 163 -6.89 -22.22 -10.87
CA LEU A 163 -6.75 -22.53 -9.45
C LEU A 163 -5.39 -22.11 -8.89
N TYR A 164 -4.30 -22.35 -9.62
CA TYR A 164 -2.95 -21.95 -9.23
C TYR A 164 -2.85 -20.44 -8.99
N LEU A 165 -3.48 -19.62 -9.84
CA LEU A 165 -3.47 -18.16 -9.70
C LEU A 165 -4.32 -17.66 -8.52
N ILE A 166 -5.46 -18.29 -8.28
CA ILE A 166 -6.48 -17.77 -7.35
C ILE A 166 -6.27 -18.25 -5.90
N HIS A 167 -5.83 -19.50 -5.69
CA HIS A 167 -5.80 -20.08 -4.34
C HIS A 167 -4.81 -19.37 -3.40
N TRP A 168 -3.67 -18.89 -3.91
CA TRP A 168 -2.63 -18.31 -3.06
C TRP A 168 -3.02 -16.94 -2.46
N PRO A 169 -3.54 -15.96 -3.24
CA PRO A 169 -4.07 -14.72 -2.68
C PRO A 169 -5.18 -14.94 -1.64
N ILE A 170 -6.09 -15.88 -1.88
CA ILE A 170 -7.19 -16.20 -0.95
C ILE A 170 -6.64 -16.81 0.35
N TYR A 171 -5.70 -17.75 0.24
CA TYR A 171 -5.02 -18.32 1.39
C TYR A 171 -4.26 -17.25 2.20
N ALA A 172 -3.52 -16.37 1.52
CA ALA A 172 -2.79 -15.28 2.15
C ALA A 172 -3.74 -14.33 2.90
N TYR A 173 -4.88 -13.98 2.31
CA TYR A 173 -5.90 -13.16 2.96
C TYR A 173 -6.43 -13.84 4.24
N TRP A 174 -6.82 -15.11 4.18
CA TRP A 174 -7.21 -15.86 5.37
C TRP A 174 -6.11 -15.87 6.43
N LYS A 175 -4.86 -16.13 6.04
CA LYS A 175 -3.71 -16.21 6.96
C LYS A 175 -3.42 -14.87 7.64
N LEU A 176 -3.66 -13.76 6.97
CA LEU A 176 -3.41 -12.42 7.51
C LEU A 176 -4.56 -11.90 8.37
N THR A 177 -5.80 -12.29 8.08
CA THR A 177 -6.99 -11.72 8.73
C THR A 177 -7.62 -12.65 9.78
N TYR A 178 -7.54 -13.97 9.58
CA TYR A 178 -8.31 -14.96 10.36
C TYR A 178 -7.47 -16.18 10.78
N ASP A 179 -6.18 -15.99 11.01
CA ASP A 179 -5.27 -17.09 11.36
C ASP A 179 -5.79 -17.91 12.55
N GLY A 180 -5.92 -19.22 12.36
CA GLY A 180 -6.41 -20.15 13.39
C GLY A 180 -7.87 -20.60 13.24
N ASP A 181 -8.71 -19.94 12.45
CA ASP A 181 -10.08 -20.40 12.18
C ASP A 181 -10.12 -21.44 11.05
N LYS A 182 -10.32 -22.71 11.44
CA LYS A 182 -10.37 -23.85 10.51
C LYS A 182 -11.60 -23.85 9.60
N TYR A 183 -12.72 -23.27 10.03
CA TYR A 183 -13.93 -23.19 9.20
C TYR A 183 -13.73 -22.16 8.09
N LEU A 184 -13.13 -21.01 8.42
CA LEU A 184 -12.79 -20.00 7.42
C LEU A 184 -11.71 -20.49 6.45
N LEU A 185 -10.79 -21.36 6.89
CA LEU A 185 -9.84 -22.02 5.98
C LEU A 185 -10.54 -22.94 4.98
N LEU A 186 -11.52 -23.72 5.43
CA LEU A 186 -12.34 -24.56 4.54
C LEU A 186 -13.13 -23.69 3.55
N CYS A 187 -13.73 -22.60 4.02
CA CYS A 187 -14.43 -21.65 3.16
C CYS A 187 -13.48 -21.02 2.12
N ALA A 188 -12.26 -20.66 2.52
CA ALA A 188 -11.22 -20.13 1.63
C ALA A 188 -10.79 -21.15 0.56
N LEU A 189 -10.68 -22.44 0.93
CA LEU A 189 -10.37 -23.51 -0.02
C LEU A 189 -11.51 -23.72 -1.03
N VAL A 190 -12.74 -23.81 -0.54
CA VAL A 190 -13.92 -24.00 -1.40
C VAL A 190 -14.11 -22.81 -2.32
N SER A 191 -13.97 -21.57 -1.82
CA SER A 191 -14.09 -20.37 -2.63
C SER A 191 -13.01 -20.29 -3.71
N SER A 192 -11.77 -20.73 -3.41
CA SER A 192 -10.70 -20.83 -4.40
C SER A 192 -11.05 -21.76 -5.56
N VAL A 193 -11.63 -22.93 -5.27
CA VAL A 193 -12.06 -23.89 -6.30
C VAL A 193 -13.23 -23.34 -7.11
N VAL A 194 -14.25 -22.77 -6.45
CA VAL A 194 -15.41 -22.18 -7.13
C VAL A 194 -14.99 -21.04 -8.06
N LEU A 195 -14.14 -20.12 -7.58
CA LEU A 195 -13.64 -19.01 -8.38
C LEU A 195 -12.75 -19.49 -9.53
N ALA A 196 -11.95 -20.55 -9.34
CA ALA A 196 -11.19 -21.17 -10.42
C ALA A 196 -12.10 -21.74 -11.51
N VAL A 197 -13.17 -22.46 -11.13
CA VAL A 197 -14.16 -22.99 -12.08
C VAL A 197 -14.86 -21.86 -12.84
N VAL A 198 -15.30 -20.81 -12.14
CA VAL A 198 -15.93 -19.63 -12.77
C VAL A 198 -14.95 -18.96 -13.75
N THR A 199 -13.71 -18.74 -13.34
CA THR A 199 -12.69 -18.12 -14.20
C THR A 199 -12.39 -18.98 -15.41
N PHE A 200 -12.27 -20.30 -15.24
CA PHE A 200 -12.04 -21.23 -16.33
C PHE A 200 -13.20 -21.24 -17.34
N GLU A 201 -14.44 -21.42 -16.87
CA GLU A 201 -15.61 -21.56 -17.74
C GLU A 201 -15.95 -20.26 -18.48
N PHE A 202 -15.85 -19.11 -17.81
CA PHE A 202 -16.30 -17.83 -18.38
C PHE A 202 -15.18 -17.00 -19.00
N PHE A 203 -13.99 -16.97 -18.39
CA PHE A 203 -12.88 -16.14 -18.88
C PHE A 203 -11.92 -16.96 -19.75
N GLU A 204 -11.44 -18.10 -19.26
CA GLU A 204 -10.40 -18.88 -19.95
C GLU A 204 -10.87 -19.43 -21.30
N LYS A 205 -11.99 -20.15 -21.30
CA LYS A 205 -12.60 -20.66 -22.55
C LYS A 205 -13.00 -19.57 -23.52
N TRP A 206 -13.30 -18.36 -23.04
CA TRP A 206 -13.64 -17.22 -23.88
C TRP A 206 -12.39 -16.61 -24.53
N TYR A 207 -11.37 -16.25 -23.75
CA TYR A 207 -10.22 -15.55 -24.30
C TYR A 207 -9.38 -16.44 -25.23
N LEU A 208 -9.38 -17.76 -25.01
CA LEU A 208 -8.72 -18.73 -25.90
C LEU A 208 -9.33 -18.78 -27.32
N LYS A 209 -10.56 -18.29 -27.51
CA LYS A 209 -11.23 -18.20 -28.82
C LYS A 209 -10.94 -16.88 -29.54
N LEU A 210 -10.27 -15.93 -28.89
CA LEU A 210 -10.05 -14.60 -29.44
C LEU A 210 -8.87 -14.56 -30.42
N SER A 211 -8.90 -13.59 -31.34
CA SER A 211 -7.77 -13.30 -32.22
C SER A 211 -6.58 -12.75 -31.41
N SER A 212 -5.36 -12.91 -31.93
CA SER A 212 -4.16 -12.37 -31.26
C SER A 212 -4.21 -10.85 -31.07
N THR A 213 -4.85 -10.12 -31.98
CA THR A 213 -5.07 -8.68 -31.86
C THR A 213 -5.99 -8.36 -30.69
N SER A 214 -7.11 -9.08 -30.56
CA SER A 214 -8.05 -8.93 -29.46
C SER A 214 -7.41 -9.24 -28.10
N ILE A 215 -6.56 -10.27 -28.04
CA ILE A 215 -5.78 -10.61 -26.84
C ILE A 215 -4.81 -9.47 -26.49
N GLY A 216 -4.12 -8.90 -27.48
CA GLY A 216 -3.23 -7.75 -27.28
C GLY A 216 -3.95 -6.54 -26.67
N ILE A 217 -5.14 -6.20 -27.21
CA ILE A 217 -5.97 -5.11 -26.68
C ILE A 217 -6.41 -5.43 -25.24
N LEU A 218 -6.88 -6.65 -24.98
CA LEU A 218 -7.31 -7.08 -23.65
C LEU A 218 -6.19 -6.92 -22.61
N VAL A 219 -4.97 -7.33 -22.96
CA VAL A 219 -3.79 -7.19 -22.10
C VAL A 219 -3.51 -5.73 -21.78
N VAL A 220 -3.53 -4.83 -22.79
CA VAL A 220 -3.32 -3.39 -22.58
C VAL A 220 -4.39 -2.79 -21.66
N VAL A 221 -5.66 -3.14 -21.87
CA VAL A 221 -6.77 -2.68 -21.01
C VAL A 221 -6.59 -3.17 -19.58
N MET A 222 -6.26 -4.44 -19.38
CA MET A 222 -6.05 -5.01 -18.04
C MET A 222 -4.85 -4.37 -17.32
N PHE A 223 -3.75 -4.09 -18.03
CA PHE A 223 -2.62 -3.35 -17.46
C PHE A 223 -3.01 -1.92 -17.07
N PHE A 224 -3.79 -1.24 -17.91
CA PHE A 224 -4.28 0.10 -17.60
C PHE A 224 -5.18 0.10 -16.36
N LEU A 225 -6.15 -0.83 -16.27
CA LEU A 225 -7.02 -0.96 -15.11
C LEU A 225 -6.22 -1.27 -13.83
N ASN A 226 -5.21 -2.15 -13.91
CA ASN A 226 -4.30 -2.40 -12.79
C ASN A 226 -3.55 -1.13 -12.37
N ALA A 227 -3.01 -0.36 -13.31
CA ALA A 227 -2.34 0.90 -13.01
C ALA A 227 -3.29 1.91 -12.35
N VAL A 228 -4.55 1.99 -12.80
CA VAL A 228 -5.57 2.85 -12.18
C VAL A 228 -5.90 2.40 -10.75
N ILE A 229 -6.06 1.10 -10.51
CA ILE A 229 -6.36 0.57 -9.18
C ILE A 229 -5.18 0.80 -8.23
N ILE A 230 -3.94 0.53 -8.68
CA ILE A 230 -2.72 0.73 -7.88
C ILE A 230 -2.55 2.21 -7.49
N ASN A 231 -2.87 3.13 -8.40
CA ASN A 231 -2.74 4.56 -8.16
C ASN A 231 -4.06 5.23 -7.76
N LYS A 232 -5.09 4.46 -7.37
CA LYS A 232 -6.43 4.97 -7.09
C LYS A 232 -6.41 6.09 -6.06
N ASP A 233 -5.66 5.91 -5.00
CA ASP A 233 -5.58 6.87 -3.91
C ASP A 233 -4.91 8.18 -4.35
N GLU A 234 -3.80 8.11 -5.09
CA GLU A 234 -3.13 9.29 -5.62
C GLU A 234 -4.00 10.03 -6.63
N ILE A 235 -4.71 9.29 -7.49
CA ILE A 235 -5.67 9.85 -8.45
C ILE A 235 -6.81 10.54 -7.71
N SER A 236 -7.40 9.90 -6.70
CA SER A 236 -8.47 10.45 -5.87
C SER A 236 -8.02 11.72 -5.15
N ASP A 237 -6.82 11.70 -4.57
CA ASP A 237 -6.26 12.84 -3.86
C ASP A 237 -5.97 14.02 -4.78
N ASN A 238 -5.50 13.76 -6.01
CA ASN A 238 -5.28 14.82 -7.01
C ASN A 238 -6.60 15.42 -7.47
N LEU A 239 -7.62 14.59 -7.69
CA LEU A 239 -9.00 15.03 -7.98
C LEU A 239 -9.58 15.86 -6.84
N GLU A 240 -9.37 15.43 -5.59
CA GLU A 240 -9.78 16.18 -4.40
C GLU A 240 -8.98 17.47 -4.23
N THR A 241 -7.68 17.49 -4.51
CA THR A 241 -6.85 18.71 -4.45
C THR A 241 -7.31 19.73 -5.48
N ILE A 242 -7.63 19.28 -6.71
CA ILE A 242 -8.20 20.13 -7.77
C ILE A 242 -9.58 20.68 -7.34
N ARG A 243 -10.40 19.87 -6.65
CA ARG A 243 -11.68 20.32 -6.07
C ARG A 243 -11.51 21.21 -4.84
N SER A 244 -10.46 20.98 -4.04
CA SER A 244 -10.09 21.66 -2.78
C SER A 244 -9.27 22.94 -2.99
N ASN A 245 -9.38 23.55 -4.19
CA ASN A 245 -9.31 25.02 -4.27
C ASN A 245 -10.46 25.70 -3.49
N GLY A 246 -11.36 24.92 -2.86
CA GLY A 246 -12.28 25.38 -1.83
C GLY A 246 -11.59 25.90 -0.56
N SER A 247 -12.32 26.76 0.16
CA SER A 247 -11.92 27.36 1.44
C SER A 247 -11.69 26.35 2.57
N ASN A 248 -12.41 25.22 2.53
CA ASN A 248 -12.44 24.22 3.59
C ASN A 248 -11.42 23.08 3.37
N LEU A 249 -10.72 22.66 4.42
CA LEU A 249 -9.66 21.63 4.41
C LEU A 249 -10.17 20.21 4.65
N ASP A 250 -11.33 20.05 5.30
CA ASP A 250 -11.79 18.75 5.79
C ASP A 250 -12.71 17.98 4.85
N ASN A 251 -13.34 18.68 3.89
CA ASN A 251 -14.37 18.17 2.99
C ASN A 251 -15.52 17.44 3.72
N VAL A 252 -15.79 17.76 4.99
CA VAL A 252 -16.90 17.19 5.76
C VAL A 252 -18.19 17.90 5.35
N THR A 253 -19.25 17.13 5.05
CA THR A 253 -20.59 17.64 4.70
C THR A 253 -21.63 17.18 5.72
N ASP A 254 -22.78 17.86 5.77
CA ASP A 254 -23.82 17.61 6.79
C ASP A 254 -24.50 16.24 6.64
N ASP A 255 -24.49 15.67 5.43
CA ASP A 255 -25.13 14.39 5.09
C ASP A 255 -24.27 13.15 5.39
N MET A 256 -23.05 13.33 5.91
CA MET A 256 -22.12 12.24 6.18
C MET A 256 -22.52 11.40 7.40
N THR A 257 -22.30 10.10 7.30
CA THR A 257 -22.65 9.07 8.29
C THR A 257 -21.45 8.70 9.20
N LEU A 258 -21.71 7.87 10.22
CA LEU A 258 -20.66 7.28 11.05
C LEU A 258 -19.66 6.42 10.24
N ASP A 259 -20.10 5.77 9.15
CA ASP A 259 -19.18 5.04 8.26
C ASP A 259 -18.25 6.00 7.50
N ASP A 260 -18.75 7.17 7.11
CA ASP A 260 -17.95 8.21 6.49
C ASP A 260 -16.94 8.79 7.48
N ALA A 261 -17.33 8.98 8.74
CA ALA A 261 -16.43 9.39 9.82
C ALA A 261 -15.31 8.39 10.05
N ALA A 262 -15.62 7.08 10.14
CA ALA A 262 -14.60 6.04 10.28
C ALA A 262 -13.62 6.05 9.11
N ARG A 263 -14.14 6.15 7.87
CA ARG A 263 -13.33 6.23 6.66
C ARG A 263 -12.43 7.47 6.66
N LEU A 264 -12.96 8.65 7.00
CA LEU A 264 -12.22 9.91 6.98
C LEU A 264 -11.18 9.97 8.11
N ASN A 265 -11.50 9.52 9.32
CA ASN A 265 -10.53 9.43 10.43
C ASN A 265 -9.32 8.55 10.06
N HIS A 266 -9.58 7.40 9.43
CA HIS A 266 -8.53 6.50 8.97
C HIS A 266 -7.72 7.13 7.82
N ARG A 267 -8.40 7.73 6.83
CA ARG A 267 -7.75 8.44 5.71
C ARG A 267 -6.86 9.57 6.21
N TRP A 268 -7.34 10.43 7.10
CA TRP A 268 -6.56 11.53 7.66
C TRP A 268 -5.31 11.04 8.41
N SER A 269 -5.42 9.90 9.11
CA SER A 269 -4.28 9.29 9.80
C SER A 269 -3.24 8.71 8.84
N ILE A 270 -3.65 8.05 7.75
CA ILE A 270 -2.74 7.52 6.73
C ILE A 270 -2.04 8.64 5.96
N TYR A 271 -2.79 9.65 5.53
CA TYR A 271 -2.27 10.74 4.70
C TYR A 271 -1.76 11.94 5.50
N ASP A 272 -1.67 11.85 6.83
CA ASP A 272 -1.20 12.90 7.74
C ASP A 272 0.05 13.63 7.21
N ARG A 273 1.09 12.85 6.85
CA ARG A 273 2.35 13.39 6.33
C ARG A 273 2.20 14.17 5.03
N LYS A 274 1.22 13.81 4.19
CA LYS A 274 0.92 14.50 2.95
C LYS A 274 0.33 15.88 3.23
N PHE A 275 -0.52 16.00 4.25
CA PHE A 275 -1.12 17.28 4.67
C PHE A 275 -0.10 18.27 5.27
N LEU A 276 1.05 17.79 5.76
CA LEU A 276 2.13 18.66 6.23
C LEU A 276 2.85 19.40 5.09
N ARG A 277 2.68 18.97 3.83
CA ARG A 277 3.25 19.68 2.67
C ARG A 277 2.26 20.74 2.20
N VAL A 278 2.64 22.01 2.33
CA VAL A 278 1.78 23.11 1.89
C VAL A 278 2.13 23.50 0.45
N PRO A 279 1.16 23.47 -0.49
CA PRO A 279 1.43 23.81 -1.91
C PRO A 279 1.96 25.22 -2.13
N SER A 280 1.55 26.19 -1.29
CA SER A 280 2.03 27.56 -1.37
C SER A 280 3.48 27.73 -0.91
N CYS A 281 4.09 26.74 -0.24
CA CYS A 281 5.45 26.87 0.29
C CYS A 281 6.53 26.32 -0.66
N VAL A 282 7.52 27.15 -0.97
CA VAL A 282 8.72 26.76 -1.71
C VAL A 282 9.75 26.26 -0.70
N TYR A 283 9.92 24.94 -0.63
CA TYR A 283 10.80 24.28 0.35
C TYR A 283 12.28 24.33 -0.06
N GLU A 284 13.15 24.58 0.93
CA GLU A 284 14.61 24.58 0.74
C GLU A 284 15.18 23.17 0.53
N THR A 285 14.44 22.15 0.98
CA THR A 285 14.82 20.74 0.85
C THR A 285 13.64 19.92 0.31
N LYS A 286 13.89 18.66 -0.02
CA LYS A 286 12.82 17.74 -0.45
C LYS A 286 11.86 17.37 0.71
N SER A 287 12.27 17.59 1.97
CA SER A 287 11.51 17.22 3.16
C SER A 287 10.24 18.07 3.34
N HIS A 288 9.17 17.46 3.86
CA HIS A 288 7.94 18.14 4.28
C HIS A 288 8.13 18.93 5.58
N LEU A 289 9.18 18.61 6.34
CA LEU A 289 9.60 19.27 7.57
C LEU A 289 10.94 19.95 7.32
N GLY A 290 11.00 21.24 7.59
CA GLY A 290 12.17 22.06 7.38
C GLY A 290 11.78 23.51 7.14
N TRP A 291 12.65 24.23 6.43
CA TRP A 291 12.45 25.62 6.10
C TRP A 291 11.87 25.79 4.70
N CYS A 292 10.91 26.70 4.58
CA CYS A 292 10.31 27.07 3.31
C CYS A 292 9.79 28.52 3.36
N ARG A 293 9.48 29.07 2.19
CA ARG A 293 8.86 30.40 2.07
C ARG A 293 7.60 30.32 1.24
N HIS A 294 6.51 30.91 1.72
CA HIS A 294 5.25 30.92 0.98
C HIS A 294 5.31 31.87 -0.22
N ALA A 295 4.76 31.41 -1.34
CA ALA A 295 4.56 32.14 -2.59
C ALA A 295 3.07 32.51 -2.78
N GLY A 296 2.78 33.32 -3.80
CA GLY A 296 1.40 33.73 -4.12
C GLY A 296 0.75 34.67 -3.11
N LEU A 297 1.54 35.35 -2.28
CA LEU A 297 1.04 36.32 -1.29
C LEU A 297 0.51 37.59 -1.97
N SER A 298 -0.40 38.30 -1.30
CA SER A 298 -0.99 39.52 -1.84
C SER A 298 0.07 40.61 -2.02
N PRO A 299 0.09 41.33 -3.17
CA PRO A 299 0.94 42.49 -3.36
C PRO A 299 0.69 43.62 -2.33
N SER A 300 -0.51 43.65 -1.73
CA SER A 300 -0.88 44.61 -0.68
C SER A 300 -0.39 44.23 0.72
N GLY A 301 0.21 43.05 0.88
CA GLY A 301 0.73 42.56 2.15
C GLY A 301 1.82 43.47 2.70
N LYS A 302 1.77 43.75 4.00
CA LYS A 302 2.65 44.73 4.67
C LYS A 302 3.70 44.08 5.55
N TYR A 303 3.35 42.97 6.20
CA TYR A 303 4.15 42.41 7.29
C TYR A 303 5.04 41.25 6.85
N ARG A 304 6.26 41.20 7.38
CA ARG A 304 7.12 40.02 7.33
C ARG A 304 6.75 39.12 8.50
N ILE A 305 6.25 37.93 8.21
CA ILE A 305 5.75 37.00 9.22
C ILE A 305 6.65 35.76 9.25
N ALA A 306 6.93 35.25 10.45
CA ALA A 306 7.59 33.97 10.65
C ALA A 306 6.68 32.99 11.41
N ILE A 307 6.54 31.77 10.89
CA ILE A 307 5.88 30.66 11.57
C ILE A 307 6.92 29.60 11.86
N ILE A 308 7.16 29.33 13.15
CA ILE A 308 8.16 28.35 13.60
C ILE A 308 7.54 27.35 14.56
N GLY A 309 8.11 26.15 14.65
CA GLY A 309 7.58 25.14 15.54
C GLY A 309 8.07 23.76 15.25
N ASN A 310 7.44 22.79 15.92
CA ASN A 310 7.65 21.40 15.55
C ASN A 310 6.83 21.04 14.29
N SER A 311 6.44 19.78 14.14
CA SER A 311 5.59 19.35 13.02
C SER A 311 4.22 20.03 13.00
N TRP A 312 3.79 20.66 14.11
CA TRP A 312 2.56 21.46 14.16
C TRP A 312 2.64 22.75 13.35
N ALA A 313 3.82 23.35 13.17
CA ALA A 313 3.99 24.49 12.29
C ALA A 313 3.65 24.13 10.84
N ALA A 314 4.02 22.93 10.39
CA ALA A 314 3.64 22.43 9.06
C ALA A 314 2.14 22.09 8.98
N ASN A 315 1.58 21.48 10.03
CA ASN A 315 0.15 21.13 10.11
C ASN A 315 -0.77 22.36 10.04
N HIS A 316 -0.39 23.47 10.68
CA HIS A 316 -1.18 24.71 10.71
C HIS A 316 -0.92 25.64 9.52
N ALA A 317 0.20 25.45 8.79
CA ALA A 317 0.66 26.43 7.81
C ALA A 317 -0.31 26.67 6.64
N ARG A 318 -1.07 25.65 6.20
CA ARG A 318 -2.05 25.84 5.12
C ARG A 318 -3.19 26.77 5.57
N MET A 319 -3.77 26.53 6.75
CA MET A 319 -4.79 27.41 7.32
C MET A 319 -4.22 28.80 7.61
N PHE A 320 -3.03 28.87 8.23
CA PHE A 320 -2.39 30.17 8.51
C PHE A 320 -2.16 30.99 7.24
N TYR A 321 -1.74 30.35 6.14
CA TYR A 321 -1.59 31.02 4.85
C TYR A 321 -2.94 31.52 4.31
N GLN A 322 -4.02 30.73 4.42
CA GLN A 322 -5.36 31.15 4.00
C GLN A 322 -5.87 32.36 4.80
N GLU A 323 -5.68 32.36 6.12
CA GLU A 323 -6.20 33.42 7.00
C GLU A 323 -5.30 34.67 7.01
N CYS A 324 -3.99 34.52 7.17
CA CYS A 324 -3.04 35.63 7.32
C CYS A 324 -2.38 36.08 6.01
N GLY A 325 -2.48 35.31 4.92
CA GLY A 325 -1.73 35.54 3.68
C GLY A 325 -1.96 36.91 3.05
N HIS A 326 -3.16 37.48 3.22
CA HIS A 326 -3.52 38.79 2.68
C HIS A 326 -2.82 39.98 3.39
N LYS A 327 -2.40 39.81 4.65
CA LYS A 327 -1.64 40.81 5.43
C LYS A 327 -0.13 40.71 5.23
N ALA A 328 0.36 39.57 4.74
CA ALA A 328 1.77 39.24 4.73
C ALA A 328 2.46 39.68 3.44
N LYS A 329 3.54 40.45 3.57
CA LYS A 329 4.52 40.68 2.49
C LYS A 329 5.38 39.44 2.24
N SER A 330 5.71 38.72 3.31
CA SER A 330 6.44 37.45 3.24
C SER A 330 6.09 36.57 4.43
N ILE A 331 5.99 35.27 4.21
CA ILE A 331 5.83 34.28 5.28
C ILE A 331 6.98 33.27 5.20
N MET A 332 7.85 33.27 6.20
CA MET A 332 8.87 32.24 6.39
C MET A 332 8.32 31.16 7.32
N GLN A 333 8.41 29.90 6.92
CA GLN A 333 8.02 28.76 7.74
C GLN A 333 9.24 27.92 8.12
N GLY A 334 9.35 27.53 9.39
CA GLY A 334 10.33 26.58 9.91
C GLY A 334 9.66 25.51 10.75
N ALA A 335 9.69 24.27 10.29
CA ALA A 335 9.13 23.13 11.03
C ALA A 335 10.22 22.08 11.34
N ALA A 336 10.31 21.63 12.58
CA ALA A 336 11.24 20.58 13.00
C ALA A 336 10.49 19.35 13.56
N TYR A 337 10.91 18.14 13.21
CA TYR A 337 10.25 16.94 13.72
C TYR A 337 10.44 16.81 15.24
N GLY A 338 9.35 17.03 16.00
CA GLY A 338 9.34 16.85 17.46
C GLY A 338 10.22 17.80 18.27
N CYS A 339 10.82 18.84 17.67
CA CYS A 339 11.69 19.78 18.37
C CYS A 339 10.98 21.12 18.62
N GLU A 340 11.00 21.58 19.86
CA GLU A 340 10.35 22.82 20.29
C GLU A 340 11.28 24.03 20.07
N PRO A 341 10.78 25.17 19.55
CA PRO A 341 11.64 26.34 19.34
C PRO A 341 12.17 26.98 20.62
N LEU A 342 11.44 26.82 21.73
CA LEU A 342 11.78 27.40 23.03
C LEU A 342 12.61 26.47 23.92
N TYR A 343 12.74 25.18 23.59
CA TYR A 343 13.51 24.23 24.38
C TYR A 343 14.00 23.04 23.54
N PRO A 344 15.26 22.59 23.69
CA PRO A 344 15.76 21.44 22.94
C PRO A 344 15.15 20.12 23.45
N SER A 345 14.02 19.72 22.86
CA SER A 345 13.21 18.56 23.28
C SER A 345 14.03 17.27 23.36
N GLY A 346 13.85 16.54 24.46
CA GLY A 346 14.57 15.30 24.77
C GLY A 346 16.09 15.45 24.89
N ASN A 347 16.64 16.68 24.85
CA ASN A 347 18.07 16.95 24.81
C ASN A 347 18.83 16.20 23.71
N THR A 348 18.14 15.85 22.62
CA THR A 348 18.74 15.17 21.46
C THR A 348 19.62 16.12 20.66
N GLU A 349 20.66 15.59 20.00
CA GLU A 349 21.55 16.43 19.18
C GLU A 349 20.79 17.13 18.03
N LEU A 350 19.82 16.42 17.44
CA LEU A 350 18.91 16.97 16.43
C LEU A 350 18.14 18.20 16.95
N CYS A 351 17.55 18.12 18.15
CA CYS A 351 16.76 19.23 18.69
C CYS A 351 17.62 20.36 19.24
N LYS A 352 18.85 20.10 19.70
CA LYS A 352 19.83 21.16 20.03
C LYS A 352 20.24 21.96 18.79
N GLY A 353 20.48 21.27 17.68
CA GLY A 353 20.74 21.90 16.39
C GLY A 353 19.56 22.76 15.92
N ASN A 354 18.34 22.22 15.94
CA ASN A 354 17.14 22.98 15.56
C ASN A 354 16.86 24.16 16.49
N PHE A 355 17.05 24.00 17.79
CA PHE A 355 16.89 25.08 18.78
C PHE A 355 17.78 26.29 18.44
N THR A 356 19.04 26.04 18.11
CA THR A 356 19.97 27.09 17.68
C THR A 356 19.55 27.68 16.33
N HIS A 357 19.18 26.82 15.38
CA HIS A 357 18.81 27.25 14.03
C HIS A 357 17.53 28.11 13.99
N PHE A 358 16.55 27.86 14.86
CA PHE A 358 15.36 28.71 14.98
C PHE A 358 15.73 30.16 15.36
N GLU A 359 16.63 30.35 16.34
CA GLU A 359 17.11 31.68 16.74
C GLU A 359 17.80 32.38 15.58
N GLU A 360 18.73 31.69 14.93
CA GLU A 360 19.49 32.27 13.83
C GLU A 360 18.59 32.72 12.69
N ARG A 361 17.55 31.95 12.36
CA ARG A 361 16.64 32.25 11.27
C ARG A 361 15.69 33.39 11.63
N ILE A 362 15.18 33.45 12.86
CA ILE A 362 14.39 34.60 13.33
C ILE A 362 15.25 35.87 13.32
N ARG A 363 16.49 35.79 13.80
CA ARG A 363 17.42 36.92 13.79
C ARG A 363 17.76 37.40 12.37
N LYS A 364 18.00 36.48 11.43
CA LYS A 364 18.28 36.81 10.02
C LYS A 364 17.05 37.37 9.30
N GLU A 365 15.87 36.79 9.52
CA GLU A 365 14.63 37.25 8.88
C GLU A 365 14.16 38.59 9.46
N ASN A 366 14.39 38.81 10.76
CA ASN A 366 13.97 39.98 11.52
C ASN A 366 12.48 40.31 11.27
N PRO A 367 11.54 39.41 11.58
CA PRO A 367 10.14 39.53 11.17
C PRO A 367 9.39 40.61 11.98
N ASP A 368 8.28 41.09 11.41
CA ASP A 368 7.37 42.01 12.10
C ASP A 368 6.56 41.26 13.17
N TYR A 369 6.06 40.07 12.82
CA TYR A 369 5.35 39.16 13.72
C TYR A 369 5.92 37.74 13.61
N ALA A 370 5.93 37.01 14.72
CA ALA A 370 6.27 35.60 14.71
C ALA A 370 5.26 34.76 15.50
N PHE A 371 5.10 33.51 15.09
CA PHE A 371 4.11 32.59 15.61
C PHE A 371 4.78 31.24 15.90
N ILE A 372 4.60 30.74 17.13
CA ILE A 372 5.12 29.45 17.57
C ILE A 372 3.99 28.43 17.58
N PHE A 373 3.99 27.55 16.59
CA PHE A 373 3.04 26.43 16.47
C PHE A 373 3.68 25.14 16.95
N THR A 374 3.44 24.79 18.21
CA THR A 374 4.15 23.68 18.84
C THR A 374 3.23 22.85 19.70
N ARG A 375 3.14 21.55 19.40
CA ARG A 375 2.67 20.57 20.40
C ARG A 375 3.75 20.39 21.44
N PHE A 376 3.43 20.57 22.72
CA PHE A 376 4.41 20.39 23.78
C PHE A 376 5.06 18.99 23.75
N MET A 377 6.35 18.97 24.06
CA MET A 377 7.18 17.77 24.23
C MET A 377 7.80 17.79 25.62
N SER A 378 9.00 18.34 25.78
CA SER A 378 9.73 18.33 27.05
C SER A 378 9.36 19.50 27.96
N ILE A 379 8.74 20.56 27.45
CA ILE A 379 8.30 21.68 28.29
C ILE A 379 7.14 21.29 29.22
N GLY A 380 6.57 20.09 29.08
CA GLY A 380 5.59 19.54 30.03
C GLY A 380 6.22 18.77 31.20
N ASP A 381 7.53 18.51 31.19
CA ASP A 381 8.16 17.68 32.21
C ASP A 381 8.04 18.31 33.61
N PRO A 382 7.79 17.54 34.69
CA PRO A 382 7.63 18.09 36.02
C PRO A 382 8.89 18.82 36.50
N PHE A 383 8.76 19.62 37.56
CA PHE A 383 9.93 20.23 38.17
C PHE A 383 10.97 19.17 38.59
N PRO A 384 12.26 19.46 38.44
CA PRO A 384 13.31 18.64 39.02
C PRO A 384 13.15 18.52 40.54
N LYS A 385 13.68 17.45 41.13
CA LYS A 385 13.64 17.25 42.60
C LYS A 385 14.27 18.44 43.32
N GLY A 386 13.56 18.99 44.31
CA GLY A 386 14.01 20.14 45.09
C GLY A 386 13.79 21.51 44.45
N VAL A 387 13.22 21.57 43.23
CA VAL A 387 12.84 22.82 42.57
C VAL A 387 11.35 23.08 42.79
N THR A 388 11.02 24.28 43.26
CA THR A 388 9.63 24.69 43.57
C THR A 388 9.22 26.01 42.92
N SER A 389 10.14 26.72 42.25
CA SER A 389 9.90 28.01 41.60
C SER A 389 10.47 28.06 40.19
N PHE A 390 9.89 28.90 39.33
CA PHE A 390 10.33 29.08 37.94
C PHE A 390 11.73 29.67 37.82
N ASP A 391 12.15 30.53 38.76
CA ASP A 391 13.53 31.05 38.81
C ASP A 391 14.59 29.95 38.93
N LYS A 392 14.22 28.81 39.51
CA LYS A 392 15.08 27.64 39.70
C LYS A 392 14.75 26.50 38.73
N ASP A 393 13.77 26.67 37.85
CA ASP A 393 13.39 25.66 36.85
C ASP A 393 14.29 25.75 35.61
N PRO A 394 15.18 24.78 35.36
CA PRO A 394 16.13 24.83 34.25
C PRO A 394 15.44 24.83 32.88
N ILE A 395 14.27 24.19 32.76
CA ILE A 395 13.50 24.19 31.50
C ILE A 395 12.99 25.62 31.25
N TYR A 396 12.36 26.22 32.26
CA TYR A 396 11.87 27.59 32.16
C TYR A 396 12.99 28.60 31.88
N GLN A 397 14.12 28.52 32.57
CA GLN A 397 15.25 29.45 32.35
C GLN A 397 15.78 29.36 30.91
N THR A 398 15.82 28.15 30.34
CA THR A 398 16.20 27.94 28.93
C THR A 398 15.16 28.56 27.99
N MET A 399 13.88 28.32 28.24
CA MET A 399 12.78 28.91 27.46
C MET A 399 12.80 30.44 27.51
N LYS A 400 12.98 31.01 28.71
CA LYS A 400 13.05 32.46 28.93
C LYS A 400 14.19 33.07 28.12
N LYS A 401 15.40 32.50 28.23
CA LYS A 401 16.56 32.98 27.47
C LYS A 401 16.30 32.96 25.96
N GLN A 402 15.73 31.87 25.45
CA GLN A 402 15.45 31.74 24.02
C GLN A 402 14.35 32.69 23.55
N MET A 403 13.27 32.82 24.32
CA MET A 403 12.21 33.78 24.06
C MET A 403 12.76 35.20 23.98
N LEU A 404 13.64 35.60 24.90
CA LEU A 404 14.29 36.91 24.89
C LEU A 404 15.12 37.13 23.62
N ASN A 405 15.85 36.11 23.15
CA ASN A 405 16.57 36.17 21.88
C ASN A 405 15.64 36.36 20.67
N PHE A 406 14.48 35.69 20.67
CA PHE A 406 13.49 35.87 19.60
C PHE A 406 12.93 37.30 19.61
N ILE A 407 12.41 37.78 20.74
CA ILE A 407 11.69 39.07 20.79
C ILE A 407 12.60 40.28 20.56
N ALA A 408 13.91 40.13 20.77
CA ALA A 408 14.91 41.13 20.41
C ALA A 408 14.97 41.37 18.88
N ASN A 409 14.57 40.37 18.09
CA ASN A 409 14.60 40.39 16.62
C ASN A 409 13.19 40.35 15.99
N ILE A 410 12.12 40.47 16.80
CA ILE A 410 10.75 40.56 16.32
C ILE A 410 10.25 41.97 16.58
N LYS A 411 9.71 42.64 15.55
CA LYS A 411 9.32 44.05 15.66
C LYS A 411 8.15 44.25 16.63
N PHE A 412 7.03 43.57 16.40
CA PHE A 412 5.78 43.79 17.12
C PHE A 412 5.51 42.73 18.17
N LYS A 413 4.96 41.56 17.79
CA LYS A 413 4.49 40.53 18.72
C LYS A 413 4.98 39.12 18.36
N LEU A 414 5.21 38.33 19.40
CA LEU A 414 5.44 36.89 19.35
C LEU A 414 4.20 36.16 19.88
N TYR A 415 3.50 35.44 19.02
CA TYR A 415 2.36 34.60 19.41
C TYR A 415 2.86 33.20 19.75
N ILE A 416 2.46 32.68 20.90
CA ILE A 416 2.85 31.36 21.39
C ILE A 416 1.58 30.53 21.56
N LEU A 417 1.47 29.44 20.80
CA LEU A 417 0.37 28.49 20.99
C LEU A 417 0.54 27.79 22.33
N ASP A 418 -0.49 27.87 23.18
CA ASP A 418 -0.48 27.23 24.47
C ASP A 418 -0.74 25.72 24.38
N ALA A 419 -0.36 24.98 25.41
CA ALA A 419 -0.45 23.54 25.42
C ALA A 419 -1.89 23.06 25.66
N ILE A 420 -2.31 22.07 24.89
CA ILE A 420 -3.53 21.27 25.10
C ILE A 420 -3.17 19.80 25.36
N PRO A 421 -4.03 19.02 26.03
CA PRO A 421 -3.76 17.61 26.32
C PRO A 421 -3.43 16.80 25.08
N ARG A 422 -2.51 15.84 25.22
CA ARG A 422 -2.22 14.86 24.16
C ARG A 422 -3.27 13.77 24.14
N ILE A 423 -3.27 12.97 23.08
CA ILE A 423 -4.22 11.87 22.89
C ILE A 423 -3.61 10.48 23.06
N ASN A 424 -4.48 9.52 23.34
CA ASN A 424 -4.27 8.11 23.11
C ASN A 424 -4.65 7.74 21.67
N ARG A 425 -3.66 7.79 20.77
CA ARG A 425 -3.85 7.58 19.33
C ARG A 425 -4.63 6.31 18.93
N LYS A 426 -4.54 5.23 19.73
CA LYS A 426 -5.27 3.98 19.47
C LYS A 426 -6.78 4.16 19.45
N VAL A 427 -7.28 5.14 20.20
CA VAL A 427 -8.72 5.37 20.35
C VAL A 427 -9.32 5.97 19.08
N ILE A 428 -8.54 6.59 18.19
CA ILE A 428 -9.06 7.22 16.95
C ILE A 428 -9.89 6.23 16.11
N GLU A 429 -9.40 5.01 15.94
CA GLU A 429 -10.12 3.96 15.19
C GLU A 429 -11.28 3.35 15.99
N GLU A 430 -11.30 3.53 17.31
CA GLU A 430 -12.34 3.04 18.22
C GLU A 430 -13.48 4.03 18.44
N ILE A 431 -13.32 5.32 18.10
CA ILE A 431 -14.36 6.36 18.29
C ILE A 431 -15.70 5.90 17.69
N VAL A 432 -15.71 5.56 16.40
CA VAL A 432 -16.93 5.16 15.70
C VAL A 432 -17.53 3.85 16.24
N PRO A 433 -16.75 2.77 16.44
CA PRO A 433 -17.23 1.57 17.13
C PRO A 433 -17.86 1.84 18.51
N LEU A 434 -17.24 2.70 19.32
CA LEU A 434 -17.75 3.04 20.66
C LEU A 434 -19.07 3.81 20.59
N ILE A 435 -19.19 4.77 19.65
CA ILE A 435 -20.44 5.50 19.39
C ILE A 435 -21.55 4.54 18.93
N ARG A 436 -21.24 3.59 18.04
CA ARG A 436 -22.22 2.57 17.58
C ARG A 436 -22.71 1.68 18.70
N ASN A 437 -21.85 1.40 19.69
CA ASN A 437 -22.21 0.65 20.88
C ASN A 437 -22.91 1.51 21.94
N HIS A 438 -23.33 2.74 21.61
CA HIS A 438 -23.96 3.69 22.52
C HIS A 438 -23.13 4.02 23.77
N THR A 439 -21.80 3.98 23.63
CA THR A 439 -20.90 4.43 24.71
C THR A 439 -21.08 5.93 24.89
N ASP A 440 -21.20 6.37 26.14
CA ASP A 440 -21.30 7.80 26.43
C ASP A 440 -20.03 8.54 26.00
N PHE A 441 -20.20 9.79 25.54
CA PHE A 441 -19.07 10.57 25.02
C PHE A 441 -18.04 10.88 26.10
N GLU A 442 -18.44 10.98 27.37
CA GLU A 442 -17.53 11.26 28.48
C GLU A 442 -16.53 10.12 28.72
N THR A 443 -16.98 8.88 28.59
CA THR A 443 -16.14 7.68 28.65
C THR A 443 -15.18 7.65 27.47
N ILE A 444 -15.65 8.00 26.26
CA ILE A 444 -14.78 8.11 25.09
C ILE A 444 -13.74 9.22 25.31
N ASP A 445 -14.14 10.40 25.78
CA ASP A 445 -13.25 11.52 26.11
C ASP A 445 -12.13 11.04 27.08
N ASN A 446 -12.51 10.40 28.18
CA ASN A 446 -11.56 9.91 29.19
C ASN A 446 -10.60 8.83 28.67
N LEU A 447 -11.04 7.95 27.77
CA LEU A 447 -10.18 6.98 27.10
C LEU A 447 -9.22 7.64 26.11
N TYR A 448 -9.70 8.69 25.45
CA TYR A 448 -9.00 9.33 24.35
C TYR A 448 -7.92 10.31 24.82
N ILE A 449 -8.09 10.94 25.98
CA ILE A 449 -7.18 11.96 26.50
C ILE A 449 -6.04 11.34 27.32
N LYS A 450 -4.84 11.90 27.15
CA LYS A 450 -3.69 11.70 28.04
C LYS A 450 -3.47 13.00 28.83
N PRO A 451 -4.07 13.14 30.02
CA PRO A 451 -4.18 14.42 30.71
C PRO A 451 -2.87 14.89 31.36
N ALA A 452 -1.82 14.08 31.40
CA ALA A 452 -0.61 14.46 32.11
C ALA A 452 0.29 15.45 31.33
N ASN A 453 0.90 16.36 32.07
CA ASN A 453 2.05 17.23 31.73
C ASN A 453 1.73 18.50 30.93
N PHE A 454 0.53 18.62 30.35
CA PHE A 454 0.20 19.83 29.58
C PHE A 454 0.01 21.05 30.50
N GLU A 455 -0.46 20.85 31.73
CA GLU A 455 -0.65 21.92 32.72
C GLU A 455 0.68 22.56 33.11
N MET A 456 1.75 21.75 33.23
CA MET A 456 3.09 22.27 33.48
C MET A 456 3.61 23.09 32.30
N ALA A 457 3.32 22.65 31.07
CA ALA A 457 3.64 23.41 29.86
C ALA A 457 2.88 24.75 29.83
N ARG A 458 1.57 24.75 30.10
CA ARG A 458 0.75 25.97 30.22
C ARG A 458 1.28 26.92 31.27
N ARG A 459 1.64 26.41 32.46
CA ARG A 459 2.23 27.24 33.53
C ARG A 459 3.55 27.88 33.13
N ARG A 460 4.44 27.16 32.42
CA ARG A 460 5.70 27.73 31.89
C ARG A 460 5.44 28.79 30.84
N ASN A 461 4.52 28.52 29.91
CA ASN A 461 4.11 29.48 28.89
C ASN A 461 3.53 30.76 29.51
N ALA A 462 2.64 30.63 30.50
CA ALA A 462 2.07 31.75 31.23
C ALA A 462 3.15 32.57 31.96
N GLU A 463 4.16 31.93 32.53
CA GLU A 463 5.28 32.62 33.17
C GLU A 463 6.12 33.39 32.13
N LEU A 464 6.35 32.82 30.94
CA LEU A 464 7.06 33.52 29.85
C LEU A 464 6.36 34.82 29.44
N ILE A 465 5.03 34.87 29.45
CA ILE A 465 4.29 36.09 29.09
C ILE A 465 4.62 37.24 30.04
N LYS A 466 4.76 36.95 31.33
CA LYS A 466 5.13 37.95 32.34
C LYS A 466 6.54 38.51 32.07
N ASP A 467 7.45 37.65 31.62
CA ASP A 467 8.85 37.98 31.34
C ASP A 467 9.11 38.49 29.92
N CYS A 468 8.10 38.56 29.05
CA CYS A 468 8.25 38.88 27.63
C CYS A 468 8.14 40.39 27.31
N ASN A 469 8.27 41.28 28.30
CA ASN A 469 8.25 42.73 28.11
C ASN A 469 7.00 43.23 27.34
N GLY A 470 5.86 42.56 27.51
CA GLY A 470 4.62 42.86 26.80
C GLY A 470 4.64 42.56 25.29
N LYS A 471 5.65 41.86 24.75
CA LYS A 471 5.73 41.50 23.32
C LYS A 471 5.13 40.12 22.99
N CYS A 472 4.83 39.28 23.98
CA CYS A 472 4.25 37.97 23.73
C CYS A 472 2.73 37.96 23.93
N VAL A 473 2.06 37.08 23.19
CA VAL A 473 0.63 36.78 23.32
C VAL A 473 0.46 35.26 23.34
N LEU A 474 -0.33 34.74 24.28
CA LEU A 474 -0.74 33.33 24.23
C LEU A 474 -1.95 33.17 23.33
N VAL A 475 -1.92 32.13 22.51
CA VAL A 475 -3.06 31.66 21.73
C VAL A 475 -3.52 30.36 22.35
N ASP A 476 -4.79 30.29 22.76
CA ASP A 476 -5.30 29.16 23.51
C ASP A 476 -6.37 28.41 22.72
N TYR A 477 -6.19 27.10 22.60
CA TYR A 477 -7.17 26.19 22.00
C TYR A 477 -8.01 25.46 23.05
N GLU A 478 -7.69 25.56 24.34
CA GLU A 478 -8.48 24.90 25.40
C GLU A 478 -9.98 25.22 25.30
N PRO A 479 -10.42 26.48 25.07
CA PRO A 479 -11.85 26.79 24.96
C PRO A 479 -12.57 26.07 23.81
N GLU A 480 -11.86 25.68 22.76
CA GLU A 480 -12.44 25.03 21.58
C GLU A 480 -12.69 23.53 21.78
N PHE A 481 -11.96 22.92 22.72
CA PHE A 481 -11.99 21.47 22.95
C PHE A 481 -12.46 21.10 24.35
N PHE A 482 -12.43 22.01 25.33
CA PHE A 482 -12.85 21.73 26.68
C PHE A 482 -14.37 21.95 26.83
N ASN A 483 -15.06 20.91 27.28
CA ASN A 483 -16.49 20.97 27.54
C ASN A 483 -16.73 21.31 29.02
N ASN A 484 -17.21 22.52 29.28
CA ASN A 484 -17.50 22.99 30.65
C ASN A 484 -18.62 22.22 31.35
N SER A 485 -19.55 21.61 30.62
CA SER A 485 -20.65 20.85 31.24
C SER A 485 -20.18 19.49 31.76
N THR A 486 -19.34 18.80 30.98
CA THR A 486 -18.84 17.46 31.33
C THR A 486 -17.48 17.50 32.04
N GLN A 487 -16.81 18.65 32.06
CA GLN A 487 -15.44 18.82 32.58
C GLN A 487 -14.41 17.89 31.88
N THR A 488 -14.63 17.62 30.59
CA THR A 488 -13.78 16.76 29.76
C THR A 488 -13.29 17.48 28.50
N PHE A 489 -12.16 17.02 27.95
CA PHE A 489 -11.70 17.44 26.63
C PHE A 489 -12.33 16.55 25.56
N ARG A 490 -13.03 17.17 24.60
CA ARG A 490 -13.66 16.50 23.47
C ARG A 490 -12.89 16.74 22.18
N TYR A 491 -12.30 15.67 21.65
CA TYR A 491 -11.47 15.69 20.44
C TYR A 491 -12.12 15.01 19.23
N PHE A 492 -13.45 14.92 19.22
CA PHE A 492 -14.24 14.47 18.08
C PHE A 492 -15.60 15.18 18.07
N ASP A 493 -16.23 15.29 16.90
CA ASP A 493 -17.59 15.84 16.78
C ASP A 493 -18.66 14.79 17.16
N ASP A 494 -19.92 15.23 17.26
CA ASP A 494 -21.06 14.37 17.61
C ASP A 494 -21.35 13.26 16.58
N ARG A 495 -20.78 13.37 15.37
CA ARG A 495 -20.85 12.39 14.29
C ARG A 495 -19.62 11.47 14.24
N GLY A 496 -18.68 11.61 15.18
CA GLY A 496 -17.52 10.74 15.32
C GLY A 496 -16.31 11.14 14.46
N PHE A 497 -16.30 12.31 13.84
CA PHE A 497 -15.12 12.83 13.15
C PHE A 497 -14.08 13.28 14.17
N SER A 498 -12.89 12.68 14.10
CA SER A 498 -11.79 13.02 15.00
C SER A 498 -11.14 14.33 14.58
N TYR A 499 -10.85 15.19 15.56
CA TYR A 499 -10.04 16.40 15.38
C TYR A 499 -8.53 16.10 15.35
N TRP A 500 -8.11 14.85 15.52
CA TRP A 500 -6.70 14.45 15.53
C TRP A 500 -6.41 13.29 14.58
N THR A 501 -5.14 13.11 14.26
CA THR A 501 -4.61 11.97 13.48
C THR A 501 -3.73 11.08 14.36
N ASP A 502 -3.54 9.80 13.96
CA ASP A 502 -2.67 8.86 14.68
C ASP A 502 -1.23 9.39 14.95
N PRO A 503 -0.60 10.14 14.02
CA PRO A 503 0.70 10.77 14.25
C PRO A 503 0.77 11.93 15.25
N LEU A 504 -0.34 12.25 15.95
CA LEU A 504 -0.46 13.31 16.96
C LEU A 504 -0.45 14.73 16.38
N HIS A 505 -1.15 14.92 15.27
CA HIS A 505 -1.49 16.22 14.68
C HIS A 505 -2.98 16.47 14.73
N LEU A 506 -3.39 17.71 14.45
CA LEU A 506 -4.80 17.98 14.18
C LEU A 506 -5.13 17.44 12.79
N SER A 507 -6.27 16.74 12.69
CA SER A 507 -6.84 16.36 11.40
C SER A 507 -7.26 17.61 10.64
N PRO A 508 -7.52 17.53 9.32
CA PRO A 508 -8.13 18.64 8.60
C PRO A 508 -9.37 19.19 9.30
N HIS A 509 -10.24 18.33 9.85
CA HIS A 509 -11.42 18.75 10.63
C HIS A 509 -11.03 19.45 11.93
N GLY A 510 -9.96 19.00 12.60
CA GLY A 510 -9.42 19.67 13.77
C GLY A 510 -8.84 21.05 13.48
N ILE A 511 -8.24 21.24 12.30
CA ILE A 511 -7.76 22.55 11.84
C ILE A 511 -8.93 23.48 11.53
N GLU A 512 -10.00 22.99 10.93
CA GLU A 512 -11.23 23.79 10.70
C GLU A 512 -11.88 24.21 12.02
N LYS A 513 -11.93 23.30 13.01
CA LYS A 513 -12.46 23.59 14.35
C LYS A 513 -11.78 24.77 15.04
N ILE A 514 -10.50 25.02 14.77
CA ILE A 514 -9.73 26.13 15.35
C ILE A 514 -9.48 27.29 14.38
N ARG A 515 -10.04 27.24 13.16
CA ARG A 515 -9.76 28.23 12.11
C ARG A 515 -10.12 29.65 12.55
N HIS A 516 -11.28 29.82 13.19
CA HIS A 516 -11.77 31.14 13.63
C HIS A 516 -10.80 31.84 14.58
N VAL A 517 -10.11 31.09 15.46
CA VAL A 517 -9.08 31.64 16.35
C VAL A 517 -7.99 32.38 15.55
N TRP A 518 -7.61 31.83 14.40
CA TRP A 518 -6.60 32.44 13.53
C TRP A 518 -7.19 33.51 12.63
N THR A 519 -8.41 33.35 12.14
CA THR A 519 -9.13 34.40 11.42
C THR A 519 -9.16 35.69 12.24
N ASP A 520 -9.51 35.59 13.54
CA ASP A 520 -9.57 36.73 14.45
C ASP A 520 -8.18 37.36 14.66
N ILE A 521 -7.17 36.54 14.99
CA ILE A 521 -5.79 37.02 15.19
C ILE A 521 -5.25 37.69 13.92
N CYS A 522 -5.45 37.08 12.74
CA CYS A 522 -4.96 37.58 11.45
C CYS A 522 -5.64 38.89 11.04
N THR A 523 -6.91 39.07 11.43
CA THR A 523 -7.67 40.30 11.18
C THR A 523 -7.07 41.48 11.94
N ASP A 524 -6.64 41.23 13.17
CA ASP A 524 -6.11 42.23 14.11
C ASP A 524 -4.61 42.53 13.99
N LEU A 525 -3.88 41.87 13.07
CA LEU A 525 -2.49 42.21 12.71
C LEU A 525 -2.38 43.54 11.96
#